data_AF-A0A6J4MFJ8-F1
#
_entry.id   AF-A0A6J4MFJ8-F1
#
_cell.length_a   1.000
_cell.length_b   1.000
_cell.length_c   1.000
_cell.angle_alpha   90.00
_cell.angle_beta   90.00
_cell.angle_gamma   90.00
#
_symmetry.space_group_name_H-M   'P 1'
#
loop_
_entity.id
_entity.type
_entity.pdbx_description
1 polymer ?
#
loop_
_entity_poly.entity_id
_entity_poly.type
_entity_poly.pdbx_seq_one_letter_code
_entity_poly.pdbx_strand_id
1 'polypeptide(L)'
;MTGRARDNRLVHFAPDPGIDIRPGDLVEVDVTRAAPHHLVADGAIASVRRTVSGDAWQQRTSAPTAPQVSLGLPSVGRPAPAPETPAACASSR
;
A
#
# COMPACT_ATOMS: atom_id res chain seq x y z
N MET A 1 -15.22 -2.12 0.10
CA MET A 1 -13.80 -1.96 0.50
C MET A 1 -13.72 -0.96 1.65
N THR A 2 -12.63 -0.95 2.42
CA THR A 2 -12.46 -0.04 3.56
C THR A 2 -11.14 0.71 3.50
N GLY A 3 -11.09 1.89 4.12
CA GLY A 3 -9.88 2.71 4.20
C GLY A 3 -9.91 3.68 5.39
N ARG A 4 -8.92 4.58 5.43
CA ARG A 4 -8.85 5.69 6.39
C ARG A 4 -8.87 7.01 5.63
N ALA A 5 -9.77 7.90 6.04
CA ALA A 5 -9.81 9.27 5.54
C ALA A 5 -8.68 10.11 6.16
N ARG A 6 -8.46 11.32 5.62
CA ARG A 6 -7.39 12.23 6.08
C ARG A 6 -7.58 12.71 7.53
N ASP A 7 -8.81 12.70 8.01
CA ASP A 7 -9.20 12.97 9.40
C ASP A 7 -9.11 11.72 10.31
N ASN A 8 -8.51 10.63 9.79
CA ASN A 8 -8.34 9.35 10.45
C ASN A 8 -9.66 8.61 10.80
N ARG A 9 -10.80 9.00 10.21
CA ARG A 9 -12.04 8.21 10.31
C ARG A 9 -11.99 6.98 9.40
N LEU A 10 -12.69 5.92 9.82
CA LEU A 10 -12.89 4.75 8.97
C LEU A 10 -13.85 5.09 7.83
N VAL A 11 -13.52 4.72 6.59
CA VAL A 11 -14.41 4.90 5.44
C VAL A 11 -14.75 3.56 4.81
N HIS A 12 -16.05 3.34 4.55
CA HIS A 12 -16.55 2.25 3.73
C HIS A 12 -16.86 2.80 2.35
N PHE A 13 -16.30 2.19 1.30
CA PHE A 13 -16.59 2.59 -0.07
C PHE A 13 -16.87 1.39 -0.98
N ALA A 14 -17.68 1.62 -2.00
CA ALA A 14 -18.01 0.61 -3.00
C ALA A 14 -16.76 0.27 -3.84
N PRO A 15 -16.36 -1.02 -3.94
CA PRO A 15 -15.28 -1.40 -4.84
C PRO A 15 -15.73 -1.32 -6.30
N ASP A 16 -14.83 -0.92 -7.19
CA ASP A 16 -15.01 -1.03 -8.63
C ASP A 16 -14.26 -2.27 -9.14
N PRO A 17 -14.95 -3.27 -9.73
CA PRO A 17 -14.30 -4.49 -10.21
C PRO A 17 -13.27 -4.25 -11.33
N GLY A 18 -13.33 -3.11 -12.02
CA GLY A 18 -12.36 -2.74 -13.05
C GLY A 18 -11.07 -2.11 -12.51
N ILE A 19 -11.01 -1.80 -11.21
CA ILE A 19 -9.90 -1.07 -10.60
C ILE A 19 -9.22 -1.92 -9.52
N ASP A 20 -7.98 -2.31 -9.77
CA ASP A 20 -7.16 -2.99 -8.77
C ASP A 20 -6.55 -1.97 -7.78
N ILE A 21 -7.01 -2.01 -6.52
CA ILE A 21 -6.62 -1.08 -5.45
C ILE A 21 -5.76 -1.84 -4.43
N ARG A 22 -4.50 -1.41 -4.26
CA ARG A 22 -3.57 -2.04 -3.32
C ARG A 22 -3.74 -1.41 -1.94
N PRO A 23 -3.55 -2.19 -0.85
CA PRO A 23 -3.38 -1.62 0.47
C PRO A 23 -2.25 -0.59 0.50
N GLY A 24 -2.58 0.65 0.83
CA GLY A 24 -1.65 1.79 0.84
C GLY A 24 -1.85 2.78 -0.31
N ASP A 25 -2.62 2.43 -1.35
CA ASP A 25 -3.01 3.40 -2.38
C ASP A 25 -3.97 4.46 -1.84
N LEU A 26 -3.96 5.63 -2.47
CA LEU A 26 -4.87 6.72 -2.15
C LEU A 26 -6.04 6.70 -3.13
N VAL A 27 -7.24 6.65 -2.58
CA VAL A 27 -8.49 6.60 -3.35
C VAL A 27 -9.28 7.87 -3.08
N GLU A 28 -9.77 8.49 -4.15
CA GLU A 28 -10.68 9.63 -4.09
C GLU A 28 -12.11 9.15 -4.33
N VAL A 29 -12.99 9.47 -3.40
CA VAL A 29 -14.41 9.06 -3.40
C VAL A 29 -15.28 10.19 -2.88
N ASP A 30 -16.51 10.25 -3.37
CA ASP A 30 -17.52 11.14 -2.84
C ASP A 30 -18.21 10.50 -1.63
N VAL A 31 -18.18 11.21 -0.49
CA VAL A 31 -18.80 10.75 0.75
C VAL A 31 -20.31 10.96 0.66
N THR A 32 -21.07 9.87 0.68
CA THR A 32 -22.54 9.87 0.65
C THR A 32 -23.14 10.08 2.03
N ARG A 33 -22.46 9.63 3.09
CA ARG A 33 -22.91 9.79 4.48
C ARG A 33 -21.74 9.90 5.45
N ALA A 34 -21.88 10.82 6.42
CA ALA A 34 -20.91 11.03 7.49
C ALA A 34 -21.51 10.74 8.86
N ALA A 35 -20.86 9.89 9.65
CA ALA A 35 -21.13 9.66 11.06
C ALA A 35 -19.94 10.17 11.91
N PRO A 36 -20.08 10.28 13.25
CA PRO A 36 -19.00 10.77 14.11
C PRO A 36 -17.67 10.00 13.97
N HIS A 37 -17.75 8.67 13.79
CA HIS A 37 -16.56 7.80 13.78
C HIS A 37 -16.28 7.12 12.43
N HIS A 38 -17.22 7.19 11.49
CA HIS A 38 -17.08 6.55 10.19
C HIS A 38 -17.72 7.37 9.06
N LEU A 39 -17.25 7.13 7.85
CA LEU A 39 -17.74 7.68 6.60
C LEU A 39 -18.22 6.54 5.70
N VAL A 40 -19.19 6.84 4.85
CA VAL A 40 -19.67 5.93 3.81
C VAL A 40 -19.65 6.66 2.47
N ALA A 41 -19.19 5.97 1.44
CA ALA A 41 -19.07 6.44 0.06
C ALA A 41 -19.56 5.34 -0.90
N ASP A 42 -20.87 5.32 -1.16
CA ASP A 42 -21.51 4.30 -2.00
C ASP A 42 -21.44 4.61 -3.50
N GLY A 43 -20.90 5.78 -3.86
CA GLY A 43 -20.73 6.22 -5.24
C GLY A 43 -19.56 5.57 -5.97
N ALA A 44 -19.35 6.01 -7.21
CA ALA A 44 -18.22 5.58 -8.01
C ALA A 44 -16.89 6.14 -7.46
N ILE A 45 -15.80 5.44 -7.76
CA ILE A 45 -14.44 5.89 -7.43
C ILE A 45 -14.04 6.98 -8.42
N ALA A 46 -13.65 8.16 -7.93
CA ALA A 46 -13.27 9.28 -8.77
C ALA A 46 -11.85 9.11 -9.32
N SER A 47 -10.91 8.72 -8.46
CA SER A 47 -9.53 8.50 -8.87
C SER A 47 -8.79 7.56 -7.91
N VAL A 48 -7.75 6.88 -8.42
CA VAL A 48 -6.82 6.08 -7.62
C VAL A 48 -5.40 6.54 -7.93
N ARG A 49 -4.66 6.88 -6.87
CA ARG A 49 -3.26 7.28 -6.94
C ARG A 49 -2.38 6.23 -6.25
N ARG A 50 -1.41 5.71 -6.99
CA ARG A 50 -0.41 4.78 -6.47
C ARG A 50 0.52 5.47 -5.48
N THR A 51 0.96 4.73 -4.47
CA THR A 51 1.90 5.24 -3.47
C THR A 51 3.06 4.29 -3.24
N VAL A 52 4.16 4.83 -2.70
CA VAL A 52 5.31 4.05 -2.25
C VAL A 52 4.91 2.98 -1.22
N SER A 53 3.93 3.27 -0.37
CA SER A 53 3.40 2.31 0.60
C SER A 53 2.66 1.16 -0.08
N GLY A 54 1.86 1.45 -1.11
CA GLY A 54 1.21 0.45 -1.95
C GLY A 54 2.23 -0.45 -2.67
N ASP A 55 3.28 0.16 -3.22
CA ASP A 55 4.36 -0.58 -3.87
C ASP A 55 5.14 -1.45 -2.87
N ALA A 56 5.45 -0.92 -1.68
CA ALA A 56 6.11 -1.69 -0.62
C ALA A 56 5.23 -2.83 -0.08
N TRP A 57 3.91 -2.69 -0.09
CA TRP A 57 2.98 -3.78 0.23
C TRP A 57 2.98 -4.85 -0.87
N GLN A 58 2.91 -4.44 -2.13
CA GLN A 58 2.94 -5.37 -3.26
C GLN A 58 4.25 -6.15 -3.30
N GLN A 59 5.40 -5.48 -3.18
CA GLN A 59 6.70 -6.14 -3.18
C GLN A 59 6.80 -7.22 -2.09
N ARG A 60 6.22 -6.97 -0.91
CA ARG A 60 6.18 -7.95 0.19
C ARG A 60 5.23 -9.11 -0.06
N THR A 61 4.12 -8.86 -0.73
CA THR A 61 3.04 -9.85 -0.92
C THR A 61 3.25 -10.70 -2.17
N SER A 62 3.86 -10.14 -3.21
CA SER A 62 4.15 -10.84 -4.46
C SER A 62 5.41 -11.72 -4.38
N ALA A 63 6.27 -11.52 -3.37
CA ALA A 63 7.43 -12.36 -3.18
C ALA A 63 7.02 -13.77 -2.72
N PRO A 64 7.49 -14.85 -3.36
CA PRO A 64 7.21 -16.20 -2.91
C PRO A 64 7.76 -16.40 -1.49
N THR A 65 6.90 -16.77 -0.54
CA THR A 65 7.33 -17.23 0.78
C THR A 65 8.19 -18.47 0.59
N ALA A 66 9.46 -18.39 1.00
CA ALA A 66 10.33 -19.56 1.02
C ALA A 66 9.73 -20.65 1.93
N PRO A 67 9.86 -21.94 1.59
CA PRO A 67 9.40 -23.03 2.44
C PRO A 67 10.10 -22.94 3.80
N GLN A 68 9.29 -22.80 4.85
CA GLN A 68 9.77 -22.57 6.21
C GLN A 68 10.17 -23.93 6.81
N VAL A 69 11.42 -24.09 7.22
CA VAL A 69 11.89 -25.26 7.97
C VAL A 69 11.99 -24.87 9.45
N SER A 70 11.35 -25.65 10.34
CA SER A 70 11.22 -25.27 11.76
C SER A 70 12.55 -25.47 12.50
N LEU A 71 13.21 -24.36 12.81
CA LEU A 71 14.48 -24.32 13.56
C LEU A 71 14.30 -24.07 15.06
N GLY A 72 13.08 -24.16 15.60
CA GLY A 72 12.78 -23.84 17.02
C GLY A 72 12.97 -22.35 17.40
N LEU A 73 13.54 -21.57 16.49
CA LEU A 73 13.63 -20.11 16.53
C LEU A 73 12.38 -19.54 15.87
N PRO A 74 11.60 -18.66 16.50
CA PRO A 74 10.51 -18.01 15.77
C PRO A 74 11.11 -16.99 14.79
N SER A 75 10.60 -16.99 13.55
CA SER A 75 11.05 -16.19 12.41
C SER A 75 10.94 -14.67 12.61
N VAL A 76 11.97 -13.87 12.25
CA VAL A 76 11.88 -12.39 12.22
C VAL A 76 12.77 -11.73 11.13
N GLY A 77 12.16 -11.06 10.14
CA GLY A 77 12.74 -9.89 9.45
C GLY A 77 13.47 -10.08 8.09
N ARG A 78 13.47 -8.99 7.30
CA ARG A 78 14.02 -8.88 5.91
C ARG A 78 15.57 -8.94 5.88
N PRO A 79 16.21 -9.73 4.99
CA PRO A 79 17.67 -9.74 4.80
C PRO A 79 18.24 -8.44 4.21
N ALA A 80 19.51 -8.11 4.52
CA ALA A 80 20.14 -6.84 4.19
C ALA A 80 20.33 -6.63 2.66
N PRO A 81 19.98 -5.45 2.11
CA PRO A 81 20.31 -5.10 0.74
C PRO A 81 21.83 -4.92 0.55
N ALA A 82 22.35 -5.39 -0.60
CA ALA A 82 23.77 -5.38 -0.96
C ALA A 82 24.34 -3.95 -1.18
N PRO A 83 25.66 -3.73 -1.02
CA PRO A 83 26.26 -2.40 -1.16
C PRO A 83 26.12 -1.85 -2.59
N GLU A 84 25.63 -0.62 -2.67
CA GLU A 84 25.51 0.17 -3.90
C GLU A 84 26.89 0.51 -4.48
N THR A 85 27.11 0.18 -5.76
CA THR A 85 28.33 0.58 -6.48
C THR A 85 28.15 2.02 -6.94
N PRO A 86 29.04 2.97 -6.57
CA PRO A 86 28.88 4.36 -6.98
C PRO A 86 29.04 4.49 -8.50
N ALA A 87 28.11 5.23 -9.13
CA ALA A 87 28.33 5.77 -10.47
C ALA A 87 29.50 6.76 -10.40
N ALA A 88 30.58 6.45 -11.12
CA ALA A 88 31.80 7.25 -11.11
C ALA A 88 31.58 8.63 -11.77
N CYS A 89 32.05 9.68 -11.09
CA CYS A 89 31.98 11.08 -11.50
C CYS A 89 32.59 11.33 -12.88
N ALA A 90 31.94 12.17 -13.70
CA ALA A 90 32.56 12.86 -14.83
C ALA A 90 32.44 14.38 -14.64
N SER A 91 33.58 15.07 -14.56
CA SER A 91 33.70 16.53 -14.53
C SER A 91 33.80 17.10 -15.96
N SER A 92 33.39 18.34 -16.17
CA SER A 92 34.27 19.36 -16.77
C SER A 92 33.66 20.76 -16.74
N ARG A 93 34.46 21.71 -16.23
CA ARG A 93 34.54 23.18 -16.41
C ARG A 93 33.26 23.99 -16.68
#